data_AF-R1DV26-F1
#
_entry.id   AF-R1DV26-F1
#
_cell.length_a   1.000
_cell.length_b   1.000
_cell.length_c   1.000
_cell.angle_alpha   90.00
_cell.angle_beta   90.00
_cell.angle_gamma   90.00
#
_symmetry.space_group_name_H-M   'P 1'
#
loop_
_entity.id
_entity.type
_entity.pdbx_description
1 polymer ?
#
loop_
_entity_poly.entity_id
_entity_poly.type
_entity_poly.pdbx_seq_one_letter_code
_entity_poly.pdbx_strand_id
1 'polypeptide(L)'
;MLLRQLDVADERLKSAIRRAGSRPERDPAVAAATTELRSQYRRLLIEHSEGAQAQGVDRHIAGLAKTLDEARSFYEALVSELGRLGGRYRATSGERAGGAGACAASAESCYWQAQRLAPRLGNCHNQLAVLATHRSDNLDALCGYMRALLAPAPFVPTARDNLERLCRSLVSEKPPPPPSAALASLGASDAPPGSGDAIADAWAAEEARWEAGLCRLHALLHLRRPSGGGSLPSAVAQLRRELLQRLRACARVGRLKATRVGTALLVCIGSLHLPPRVGGEGEPASEPAAATEALAAELLKGIVCAIAPAVPKAAVGPERPLAALLAALAPLALWSAHSNHRLACLAPEARREYADALAQIGNGLPASARSAAASPPPVARWAAAA
;
A
#
# COMPACT_ATOMS: atom_id res chain seq x y z
N MET A 1 7.39 9.71 32.59
CA MET A 1 6.28 10.36 33.33
C MET A 1 4.96 10.23 32.58
N LEU A 2 4.92 10.57 31.29
CA LEU A 2 3.71 10.50 30.46
C LEU A 2 3.10 9.09 30.30
N LEU A 3 3.91 8.03 30.08
CA LEU A 3 3.39 6.65 30.07
C LEU A 3 2.63 6.29 31.35
N ARG A 4 3.16 6.66 32.52
CA ARG A 4 2.48 6.41 33.80
C ARG A 4 1.15 7.16 33.90
N GLN A 5 1.05 8.37 33.33
CA GLN A 5 -0.22 9.10 33.28
C GLN A 5 -1.22 8.39 32.35
N LEU A 6 -0.70 7.73 31.33
CA LEU A 6 -1.45 6.95 30.37
C LEU A 6 -1.97 5.64 30.98
N ASP A 7 -1.12 4.92 31.72
CA ASP A 7 -1.51 3.73 32.50
C ASP A 7 -2.59 4.08 33.54
N VAL A 8 -2.45 5.23 34.20
CA VAL A 8 -3.44 5.72 35.18
C VAL A 8 -4.77 6.08 34.51
N ALA A 9 -4.74 6.72 33.34
CA ALA A 9 -5.95 7.03 32.58
C ALA A 9 -6.63 5.76 32.06
N ASP A 10 -5.86 4.76 31.65
CA ASP A 10 -6.35 3.46 31.21
C ASP A 10 -7.02 2.68 32.36
N GLU A 11 -6.35 2.55 33.51
CA GLU A 11 -6.97 1.88 34.67
C GLU A 11 -8.23 2.58 35.16
N ARG A 12 -8.33 3.90 35.01
CA ARG A 12 -9.57 4.65 35.27
C ARG A 12 -10.69 4.29 34.30
N LEU A 13 -10.37 4.16 33.00
CA LEU A 13 -11.33 3.72 31.99
C LEU A 13 -11.81 2.29 32.26
N LYS A 14 -10.87 1.35 32.45
CA LYS A 14 -11.20 -0.05 32.81
C LYS A 14 -12.06 -0.13 34.07
N SER A 15 -11.75 0.67 35.09
CA SER A 15 -12.55 0.72 36.32
C SER A 15 -13.92 1.36 36.11
N ALA A 16 -14.07 2.31 35.19
CA ALA A 16 -15.36 2.88 34.83
C ALA A 16 -16.23 1.85 34.09
N ILE A 17 -15.66 1.15 33.11
CA ILE A 17 -16.34 0.07 32.35
C ILE A 17 -16.82 -1.04 33.29
N ARG A 18 -15.96 -1.51 34.21
CA ARG A 18 -16.33 -2.52 35.21
C ARG A 18 -17.52 -2.10 36.08
N ARG A 19 -17.66 -0.80 36.38
CA ARG A 19 -18.75 -0.26 37.21
C ARG A 19 -20.04 -0.03 36.43
N ALA A 20 -19.93 0.36 35.16
CA ALA A 20 -21.08 0.63 34.30
C ALA A 20 -21.88 -0.64 33.92
N GLY A 21 -21.29 -1.83 34.10
CA GLY A 21 -21.98 -3.10 33.93
C GLY A 21 -22.34 -3.38 32.47
N SER A 22 -23.61 -3.65 32.19
CA SER A 22 -24.07 -4.13 30.87
C SER A 22 -24.25 -3.05 29.79
N ARG A 23 -24.13 -1.75 30.14
CA ARG A 23 -24.30 -0.62 29.18
C ARG A 23 -23.28 0.50 29.41
N PRO A 24 -21.97 0.22 29.26
CA PRO A 24 -20.90 1.19 29.47
C PRO A 24 -20.98 2.42 28.55
N GLU A 25 -21.58 2.29 27.38
CA GLU A 25 -21.70 3.35 26.38
C GLU A 25 -22.60 4.52 26.81
N ARG A 26 -23.45 4.32 27.82
CA ARG A 26 -24.34 5.38 28.36
C ARG A 26 -23.83 5.97 29.67
N ASP A 27 -22.73 5.46 30.21
CA ASP A 27 -22.21 5.88 31.50
C ASP A 27 -21.33 7.14 31.34
N PRO A 28 -21.68 8.27 32.00
CA PRO A 28 -20.92 9.50 31.89
C PRO A 28 -19.49 9.39 32.45
N ALA A 29 -19.24 8.49 33.40
CA ALA A 29 -17.90 8.24 33.93
C ALA A 29 -17.02 7.51 32.90
N VAL A 30 -17.60 6.61 32.10
CA VAL A 30 -16.92 5.97 30.96
C VAL A 30 -16.59 7.02 29.88
N ALA A 31 -17.53 7.91 29.57
CA ALA A 31 -17.31 8.99 28.61
C ALA A 31 -16.21 9.98 29.07
N ALA A 32 -16.20 10.34 30.36
CA ALA A 32 -15.18 11.22 30.94
C ALA A 32 -13.79 10.56 30.97
N ALA A 33 -13.69 9.30 31.41
CA ALA A 33 -12.44 8.55 31.42
C ALA A 33 -11.89 8.35 30.00
N THR A 34 -12.77 8.10 29.03
CA THR A 34 -12.41 8.01 27.61
C THR A 34 -11.86 9.34 27.10
N THR A 35 -12.47 10.47 27.47
CA THR A 35 -12.02 11.82 27.07
C THR A 35 -10.64 12.15 27.64
N GLU A 36 -10.41 11.79 28.91
CA GLU A 36 -9.10 11.97 29.56
C GLU A 36 -8.02 11.11 28.89
N LEU A 37 -8.31 9.82 28.65
CA LEU A 37 -7.39 8.92 27.94
C LEU A 37 -7.06 9.45 26.54
N ARG A 38 -8.05 9.98 25.81
CA ARG A 38 -7.86 10.66 24.51
C ARG A 38 -6.93 11.87 24.62
N SER A 39 -7.11 12.70 25.63
CA SER A 39 -6.27 13.87 25.87
C SER A 39 -4.82 13.49 26.14
N GLN A 40 -4.59 12.46 26.97
CA GLN A 40 -3.24 11.98 27.28
C GLN A 40 -2.56 11.34 26.06
N TYR A 41 -3.29 10.54 25.28
CA TYR A 41 -2.78 10.01 24.02
C TYR A 41 -2.47 11.12 23.02
N ARG A 42 -3.34 12.12 22.88
CA ARG A 42 -3.11 13.29 22.02
C ARG A 42 -1.80 13.99 22.39
N ARG A 43 -1.61 14.28 23.67
CA ARG A 43 -0.39 14.93 24.18
C ARG A 43 0.84 14.10 23.83
N LEU A 44 0.79 12.79 24.07
CA LEU A 44 1.91 11.89 23.79
C LEU A 44 2.24 11.77 22.29
N LEU A 45 1.22 11.63 21.45
CA LEU A 45 1.38 11.40 20.01
C LEU A 45 1.78 12.66 19.25
N ILE A 46 1.26 13.82 19.65
CA ILE A 46 1.52 15.10 18.95
C ILE A 46 2.81 15.76 19.48
N GLU A 47 3.01 15.78 20.79
CA GLU A 47 4.12 16.54 21.40
C GLU A 47 5.40 15.69 21.55
N HIS A 48 5.27 14.35 21.52
CA HIS A 48 6.39 13.43 21.77
C HIS A 48 6.39 12.23 20.80
N SER A 49 6.06 12.44 19.53
CA SER A 49 5.92 11.39 18.51
C SER A 49 7.13 10.45 18.43
N GLU A 50 8.36 10.97 18.47
CA GLU A 50 9.60 10.17 18.44
C GLU A 50 9.81 9.37 19.75
N GLY A 51 9.49 9.99 20.90
CA GLY A 51 9.59 9.34 22.21
C GLY A 51 8.53 8.26 22.43
N ALA A 52 7.33 8.44 21.87
CA ALA A 52 6.22 7.49 21.96
C ALA A 52 6.55 6.15 21.29
N GLN A 53 7.22 6.19 20.14
CA GLN A 53 7.63 4.99 19.41
C GLN A 53 8.72 4.21 20.15
N ALA A 54 9.74 4.91 20.69
CA ALA A 54 10.81 4.31 21.49
C ALA A 54 10.30 3.67 22.79
N GLN A 55 9.21 4.21 23.34
CA GLN A 55 8.60 3.79 24.59
C GLN A 55 7.57 2.65 24.45
N GLY A 56 7.35 2.14 23.23
CA GLY A 56 6.47 1.00 23.00
C GLY A 56 5.00 1.30 23.23
N VAL A 57 4.59 2.57 23.08
CA VAL A 57 3.20 3.03 23.22
C VAL A 57 2.26 2.26 22.29
N ASP A 58 2.74 1.89 21.10
CA ASP A 58 2.05 1.01 20.15
C ASP A 58 1.55 -0.29 20.79
N ARG A 59 2.33 -0.90 21.70
CA ARG A 59 1.97 -2.13 22.40
C ARG A 59 0.90 -1.88 23.47
N HIS A 60 0.96 -0.74 24.15
CA HIS A 60 -0.05 -0.34 25.12
C HIS A 60 -1.40 -0.11 24.44
N ILE A 61 -1.39 0.59 23.31
CA ILE A 61 -2.59 0.86 22.51
C ILE A 61 -3.16 -0.44 21.90
N ALA A 62 -2.30 -1.35 21.42
CA ALA A 62 -2.74 -2.66 20.93
C ALA A 62 -3.34 -3.54 22.05
N GLY A 63 -2.80 -3.45 23.27
CA GLY A 63 -3.37 -4.10 24.46
C GLY A 63 -4.77 -3.61 24.78
N LEU A 64 -4.99 -2.29 24.67
CA LEU A 64 -6.31 -1.66 24.82
C LEU A 64 -7.31 -2.10 23.75
N ALA A 65 -6.86 -2.18 22.48
CA ALA A 65 -7.68 -2.65 21.36
C ALA A 65 -8.17 -4.10 21.51
N LYS A 66 -7.45 -4.93 22.28
CA LYS A 66 -7.85 -6.31 22.61
C LYS A 66 -9.09 -6.36 23.52
N THR A 67 -9.45 -5.25 24.16
CA THR A 67 -10.44 -5.23 25.25
C THR A 67 -11.84 -4.76 24.86
N LEU A 68 -12.09 -4.02 23.75
CA LEU A 68 -13.45 -3.56 23.41
C LEU A 68 -13.61 -2.88 22.02
N ASP A 69 -14.85 -2.94 21.49
CA ASP A 69 -15.40 -2.10 20.39
C ASP A 69 -15.27 -0.57 20.66
N GLU A 70 -15.07 -0.15 21.90
CA GLU A 70 -14.82 1.24 22.30
C GLU A 70 -13.46 1.78 21.83
N ALA A 71 -12.48 0.90 21.62
CA ALA A 71 -11.21 1.28 21.01
C ALA A 71 -11.43 1.78 19.57
N ARG A 72 -12.36 1.17 18.83
CA ARG A 72 -12.77 1.65 17.50
C ARG A 72 -13.39 3.05 17.56
N SER A 73 -14.27 3.34 18.52
CA SER A 73 -14.80 4.70 18.77
C SER A 73 -13.70 5.70 19.11
N PHE A 74 -12.73 5.30 19.95
CA PHE A 74 -11.53 6.07 20.24
C PHE A 74 -10.70 6.37 18.97
N TYR A 75 -10.52 5.37 18.09
CA TYR A 75 -9.77 5.55 16.85
C TYR A 75 -10.54 6.33 15.78
N GLU A 76 -11.84 6.14 15.64
CA GLU A 76 -12.67 6.94 14.74
C GLU A 76 -12.65 8.42 15.16
N ALA A 77 -12.70 8.70 16.48
CA ALA A 77 -12.53 10.04 17.03
C ALA A 77 -11.10 10.59 16.81
N LEU A 78 -10.06 9.78 17.04
CA LEU A 78 -8.67 10.18 16.82
C LEU A 78 -8.41 10.47 15.34
N VAL A 79 -8.85 9.60 14.44
CA VAL A 79 -8.71 9.77 12.98
C VAL A 79 -9.55 10.96 12.48
N SER A 80 -10.74 11.17 13.03
CA SER A 80 -11.56 12.36 12.71
C SER A 80 -10.86 13.65 13.15
N GLU A 81 -10.28 13.69 14.35
CA GLU A 81 -9.58 14.87 14.87
C GLU A 81 -8.21 15.09 14.18
N LEU A 82 -7.48 14.02 13.87
CA LEU A 82 -6.28 14.08 13.04
C LEU A 82 -6.61 14.53 11.62
N GLY A 83 -7.75 14.11 11.07
CA GLY A 83 -8.30 14.57 9.79
C GLY A 83 -8.60 16.07 9.80
N ARG A 84 -9.10 16.59 10.93
CA ARG A 84 -9.31 18.03 11.15
C ARG A 84 -8.00 18.80 11.25
N LEU A 85 -6.96 18.23 11.88
CA LEU A 85 -5.62 18.80 11.94
C LEU A 85 -4.91 18.75 10.56
N GLY A 86 -5.09 17.70 9.77
CA GLY A 86 -4.66 17.62 8.38
C GLY A 86 -5.46 18.54 7.44
N GLY A 87 -6.74 18.79 7.74
CA GLY A 87 -7.54 19.80 7.06
C GLY A 87 -7.02 21.21 7.29
N ARG A 88 -6.46 21.49 8.49
CA ARG A 88 -5.75 22.74 8.77
C ARG A 88 -4.43 22.84 8.01
N TYR A 89 -3.70 21.74 7.79
CA TYR A 89 -2.53 21.71 6.90
C TYR A 89 -2.88 22.21 5.49
N ARG A 90 -4.04 21.79 4.94
CA ARG A 90 -4.56 22.24 3.64
C ARG A 90 -4.88 23.74 3.58
N ALA A 91 -5.27 24.34 4.71
CA ALA A 91 -5.56 25.77 4.82
C ALA A 91 -4.29 26.62 5.04
N THR A 92 -3.27 26.07 5.71
CA THR A 92 -2.02 26.79 6.01
C THR A 92 -0.91 26.61 4.97
N SER A 93 -0.98 25.61 4.09
CA SER A 93 -0.01 25.42 3.01
C SER A 93 -0.04 26.53 1.93
N GLY A 94 -0.95 27.50 2.04
CA GLY A 94 -0.90 28.76 1.30
C GLY A 94 0.07 29.80 1.87
N GLU A 95 0.52 29.66 3.14
CA GLU A 95 1.34 30.67 3.81
C GLU A 95 2.48 30.02 4.63
N ARG A 96 3.72 30.15 4.13
CA ARG A 96 5.03 29.81 4.74
C ARG A 96 5.45 28.32 4.72
N ALA A 97 6.43 28.06 3.85
CA ALA A 97 7.05 26.76 3.58
C ALA A 97 7.88 26.13 4.72
N GLY A 98 8.18 26.85 5.81
CA GLY A 98 9.08 26.36 6.87
C GLY A 98 8.47 25.43 7.93
N GLY A 99 7.17 25.56 8.22
CA GLY A 99 6.47 24.79 9.27
C GLY A 99 5.66 23.60 8.76
N ALA A 100 5.34 23.58 7.46
CA ALA A 100 4.47 22.58 6.85
C ALA A 100 5.07 21.15 6.87
N GLY A 101 6.39 21.02 6.66
CA GLY A 101 7.06 19.72 6.61
C GLY A 101 7.03 18.95 7.94
N ALA A 102 7.26 19.64 9.07
CA ALA A 102 7.23 19.03 10.40
C ALA A 102 5.81 18.59 10.81
N CYS A 103 4.79 19.39 10.48
CA CYS A 103 3.39 19.04 10.73
C CYS A 103 2.93 17.85 9.88
N ALA A 104 3.37 17.76 8.61
CA ALA A 104 3.07 16.62 7.74
C ALA A 104 3.71 15.32 8.23
N ALA A 105 4.98 15.37 8.65
CA ALA A 105 5.67 14.21 9.24
C ALA A 105 5.02 13.74 10.56
N SER A 106 4.58 14.69 11.39
CA SER A 106 3.82 14.38 12.62
C SER A 106 2.46 13.73 12.32
N ALA A 107 1.72 14.26 11.33
CA ALA A 107 0.45 13.68 10.89
C ALA A 107 0.63 12.28 10.28
N GLU A 108 1.66 12.09 9.44
CA GLU A 108 1.99 10.80 8.84
C GLU A 108 2.29 9.75 9.92
N SER A 109 3.13 10.07 10.92
CA SER A 109 3.42 9.18 12.04
C SER A 109 2.14 8.78 12.79
N CYS A 110 1.25 9.74 13.04
CA CYS A 110 -0.03 9.48 13.70
C CYS A 110 -0.93 8.53 12.88
N TYR A 111 -1.05 8.76 11.56
CA TYR A 111 -1.86 7.88 10.71
C TYR A 111 -1.26 6.49 10.54
N TRP A 112 0.07 6.36 10.50
CA TRP A 112 0.74 5.06 10.52
C TRP A 112 0.46 4.29 11.80
N GLN A 113 0.53 4.96 12.96
CA GLN A 113 0.18 4.32 14.23
C GLN A 113 -1.30 3.90 14.26
N ALA A 114 -2.21 4.79 13.85
CA ALA A 114 -3.64 4.46 13.74
C ALA A 114 -3.88 3.28 12.78
N GLN A 115 -3.15 3.19 11.67
CA GLN A 115 -3.24 2.09 10.72
C GLN A 115 -2.73 0.76 11.31
N ARG A 116 -1.66 0.77 12.10
CA ARG A 116 -1.14 -0.45 12.78
C ARG A 116 -2.12 -0.99 13.81
N LEU A 117 -2.90 -0.11 14.42
CA LEU A 117 -3.86 -0.43 15.47
C LEU A 117 -5.23 -0.83 14.93
N ALA A 118 -5.68 -0.15 13.87
CA ALA A 118 -6.97 -0.38 13.23
C ALA A 118 -6.81 -0.59 11.71
N PRO A 119 -6.10 -1.64 11.27
CA PRO A 119 -5.78 -1.85 9.85
C PRO A 119 -7.02 -2.04 8.96
N ARG A 120 -8.16 -2.37 9.59
CA ARG A 120 -9.46 -2.57 8.95
C ARG A 120 -10.16 -1.28 8.53
N LEU A 121 -9.75 -0.12 9.07
CA LEU A 121 -10.39 1.17 8.80
C LEU A 121 -9.81 1.81 7.54
N GLY A 122 -10.65 2.00 6.52
CA GLY A 122 -10.25 2.59 5.24
C GLY A 122 -9.77 4.03 5.33
N ASN A 123 -10.29 4.81 6.30
CA ASN A 123 -9.99 6.24 6.40
C ASN A 123 -8.49 6.52 6.63
N CYS A 124 -7.82 5.73 7.48
CA CYS A 124 -6.37 5.88 7.70
C CYS A 124 -5.58 5.73 6.40
N HIS A 125 -5.92 4.73 5.57
CA HIS A 125 -5.29 4.53 4.26
C HIS A 125 -5.56 5.71 3.32
N ASN A 126 -6.77 6.29 3.34
CA ASN A 126 -7.10 7.47 2.55
C ASN A 126 -6.29 8.70 2.99
N GLN A 127 -6.12 8.94 4.30
CA GLN A 127 -5.34 10.09 4.77
C GLN A 127 -3.84 9.94 4.47
N LEU A 128 -3.28 8.72 4.63
CA LEU A 128 -1.91 8.43 4.20
C LEU A 128 -1.74 8.64 2.69
N ALA A 129 -2.73 8.27 1.87
CA ALA A 129 -2.72 8.53 0.44
C ALA A 129 -2.73 10.03 0.10
N VAL A 130 -3.54 10.83 0.81
CA VAL A 130 -3.55 12.29 0.67
C VAL A 130 -2.16 12.86 0.98
N LEU A 131 -1.53 12.44 2.07
CA LEU A 131 -0.16 12.87 2.40
C LEU A 131 0.86 12.43 1.34
N ALA A 132 0.70 11.24 0.77
CA ALA A 132 1.53 10.78 -0.35
C ALA A 132 1.38 11.68 -1.60
N THR A 133 0.17 12.16 -1.92
CA THR A 133 -0.02 13.12 -3.02
C THR A 133 0.70 14.45 -2.80
N HIS A 134 0.81 14.93 -1.55
CA HIS A 134 1.56 16.14 -1.23
C HIS A 134 3.07 15.99 -1.40
N ARG A 135 3.59 14.76 -1.39
CA ARG A 135 4.99 14.43 -1.66
C ARG A 135 5.24 14.02 -3.12
N SER A 136 4.22 14.12 -3.97
CA SER A 136 4.26 13.60 -5.35
C SER A 136 4.57 12.11 -5.43
N ASP A 137 4.29 11.34 -4.37
CA ASP A 137 4.43 9.87 -4.39
C ASP A 137 3.12 9.24 -4.88
N ASN A 138 2.97 9.22 -6.20
CA ASN A 138 1.76 8.74 -6.87
C ASN A 138 1.52 7.24 -6.64
N LEU A 139 2.57 6.44 -6.48
CA LEU A 139 2.46 5.00 -6.30
C LEU A 139 1.88 4.67 -4.92
N ASP A 140 2.40 5.30 -3.88
CA ASP A 140 1.89 5.15 -2.52
C ASP A 140 0.48 5.76 -2.38
N ALA A 141 0.21 6.87 -3.07
CA ALA A 141 -1.13 7.47 -3.10
C ALA A 141 -2.17 6.52 -3.73
N LEU A 142 -1.88 5.94 -4.89
CA LEU A 142 -2.73 4.94 -5.53
C LEU A 142 -2.97 3.74 -4.60
N CYS A 143 -1.90 3.18 -4.05
CA CYS A 143 -1.99 2.05 -3.12
C CYS A 143 -2.87 2.39 -1.91
N GLY A 144 -2.67 3.55 -1.28
CA GLY A 144 -3.44 3.97 -0.12
C GLY A 144 -4.92 4.20 -0.43
N TYR A 145 -5.28 4.84 -1.56
CA TYR A 145 -6.68 4.98 -1.95
C TYR A 145 -7.33 3.63 -2.26
N MET A 146 -6.64 2.72 -2.94
CA MET A 146 -7.16 1.37 -3.17
C MET A 146 -7.36 0.59 -1.87
N ARG A 147 -6.41 0.67 -0.94
CA ARG A 147 -6.55 0.07 0.40
C ARG A 147 -7.72 0.68 1.16
N ALA A 148 -7.97 1.97 1.03
CA ALA A 148 -9.12 2.63 1.67
C ALA A 148 -10.46 2.09 1.14
N LEU A 149 -10.52 1.73 -0.15
CA LEU A 149 -11.71 1.17 -0.80
C LEU A 149 -11.89 -0.33 -0.54
N LEU A 150 -10.78 -1.07 -0.38
CA LEU A 150 -10.77 -2.53 -0.22
C LEU A 150 -10.66 -2.98 1.24
N ALA A 151 -10.52 -2.06 2.19
CA ALA A 151 -10.48 -2.38 3.61
C ALA A 151 -11.83 -2.99 4.07
N PRO A 152 -11.82 -3.89 5.07
CA PRO A 152 -13.05 -4.47 5.64
C PRO A 152 -14.08 -3.43 6.12
N ALA A 153 -13.64 -2.25 6.58
CA ALA A 153 -14.49 -1.09 6.81
C ALA A 153 -14.08 0.02 5.83
N PRO A 154 -14.64 0.04 4.61
CA PRO A 154 -14.15 0.88 3.52
C PRO A 154 -14.56 2.36 3.67
N PHE A 155 -13.74 3.27 3.13
CA PHE A 155 -14.01 4.72 3.14
C PHE A 155 -14.42 5.21 1.74
N VAL A 156 -15.57 4.74 1.27
CA VAL A 156 -15.90 4.69 -0.15
C VAL A 156 -16.04 6.06 -0.85
N PRO A 157 -16.90 7.01 -0.43
CA PRO A 157 -17.20 8.17 -1.26
C PRO A 157 -15.97 9.05 -1.51
N THR A 158 -15.29 9.45 -0.44
CA THR A 158 -14.12 10.35 -0.53
C THR A 158 -12.90 9.68 -1.15
N ALA A 159 -12.61 8.41 -0.81
CA ALA A 159 -11.44 7.72 -1.39
C ALA A 159 -11.62 7.48 -2.90
N ARG A 160 -12.85 7.21 -3.34
CA ARG A 160 -13.17 7.07 -4.77
C ARG A 160 -12.97 8.38 -5.52
N ASP A 161 -13.51 9.49 -4.99
CA ASP A 161 -13.34 10.81 -5.61
C ASP A 161 -11.87 11.23 -5.68
N ASN A 162 -11.10 10.92 -4.63
CA ASN A 162 -9.67 11.20 -4.58
C ASN A 162 -8.88 10.35 -5.59
N LEU A 163 -9.17 9.05 -5.67
CA LEU A 163 -8.57 8.15 -6.65
C LEU A 163 -8.86 8.64 -8.08
N GLU A 164 -10.11 9.01 -8.36
CA GLU A 164 -10.49 9.49 -9.68
C GLU A 164 -9.75 10.79 -10.05
N ARG A 165 -9.65 11.73 -9.10
CA ARG A 165 -8.90 12.98 -9.30
C ARG A 165 -7.43 12.71 -9.60
N LEU A 166 -6.80 11.79 -8.85
CA LEU A 166 -5.42 11.38 -9.08
C LEU A 166 -5.26 10.73 -10.46
N CYS A 167 -6.12 9.79 -10.82
CA CYS A 167 -6.08 9.13 -12.13
C CYS A 167 -6.23 10.14 -13.28
N ARG A 168 -7.10 11.15 -13.15
CA ARG A 168 -7.26 12.18 -14.18
C ARG A 168 -5.98 13.01 -14.35
N SER A 169 -5.30 13.36 -13.25
CA SER A 169 -3.99 14.00 -13.28
C SER A 169 -2.96 13.14 -14.04
N LEU A 170 -2.83 11.88 -13.64
CA LEU A 170 -1.84 10.95 -14.20
C LEU A 170 -2.01 10.68 -15.71
N VAL A 171 -3.25 10.66 -16.20
CA VAL A 171 -3.50 10.52 -17.65
C VAL A 171 -3.17 11.81 -18.42
N SER A 172 -3.36 12.96 -17.78
CA SER A 172 -3.10 14.29 -18.37
C SER A 172 -1.61 14.63 -18.41
N GLU A 173 -0.82 14.00 -17.54
CA GLU A 173 0.64 14.11 -17.54
C GLU A 173 1.24 13.52 -18.84
N LYS A 174 2.32 14.17 -19.30
CA LYS A 174 3.10 13.71 -20.45
C LYS A 174 3.61 12.28 -20.18
N PRO A 175 3.59 11.37 -21.17
CA PRO A 175 4.17 10.05 -21.00
C PRO A 175 5.60 10.14 -20.47
N PRO A 176 6.03 9.23 -19.57
CA PRO A 176 7.43 9.15 -19.22
C PRO A 176 8.25 8.95 -20.50
N PRO A 177 9.45 9.55 -20.59
CA PRO A 177 10.31 9.35 -21.75
C PRO A 177 10.64 7.86 -21.94
N PRO A 178 10.95 7.43 -23.17
CA PRO A 178 11.39 6.06 -23.43
C PRO A 178 12.60 5.69 -22.55
N PRO A 179 12.85 4.39 -22.33
CA PRO A 179 13.97 3.95 -21.52
C PRO A 179 15.27 4.57 -22.03
N SER A 180 16.16 4.98 -21.11
CA SER A 180 17.45 5.57 -21.49
C SER A 180 18.24 4.62 -22.40
N ALA A 181 19.00 5.15 -23.36
CA ALA A 181 19.92 4.37 -24.17
C ALA A 181 20.90 3.55 -23.31
N ALA A 182 21.22 4.03 -22.10
CA ALA A 182 22.02 3.31 -21.11
C ALA A 182 21.36 1.99 -20.65
N LEU A 183 20.03 1.95 -20.53
CA LEU A 183 19.29 0.73 -20.20
C LEU A 183 19.29 -0.27 -21.37
N ALA A 184 19.25 0.23 -22.60
CA ALA A 184 19.33 -0.59 -23.81
C ALA A 184 20.70 -1.25 -23.95
N SER A 185 21.79 -0.54 -23.62
CA SER A 185 23.15 -1.08 -23.66
C SER A 185 23.48 -1.99 -22.47
N LEU A 186 22.94 -1.74 -21.27
CA LEU A 186 22.98 -2.66 -20.12
C LEU A 186 22.26 -3.99 -20.39
N GLY A 187 21.42 -4.06 -21.43
CA GLY A 187 20.84 -5.30 -21.92
C GLY A 187 21.86 -6.28 -22.50
N ALA A 188 23.03 -5.80 -22.93
CA ALA A 188 24.02 -6.56 -23.71
C ALA A 188 25.34 -6.83 -22.98
N SER A 189 25.57 -6.27 -21.78
CA SER A 189 26.83 -6.42 -21.03
C SER A 189 26.56 -6.68 -19.55
N ASP A 190 27.21 -7.69 -18.97
CA ASP A 190 27.17 -8.04 -17.54
C ASP A 190 28.05 -7.10 -16.67
N ALA A 191 28.77 -6.15 -17.27
CA ALA A 191 29.65 -5.24 -16.54
C ALA A 191 28.99 -3.86 -16.31
N PRO A 192 28.91 -3.36 -15.05
CA PRO A 192 28.41 -2.02 -14.79
C PRO A 192 29.42 -0.95 -15.29
N PRO A 193 29.01 0.04 -16.09
CA PRO A 193 29.91 1.08 -16.56
C PRO A 193 29.92 2.27 -15.59
N GLY A 194 31.07 2.59 -15.01
CA GLY A 194 31.34 3.91 -14.38
C GLY A 194 31.25 3.99 -12.86
N SER A 195 31.58 5.17 -12.32
CA SER A 195 31.59 5.48 -10.88
C SER A 195 30.23 5.22 -10.22
N GLY A 196 30.24 4.73 -8.98
CA GLY A 196 29.06 4.21 -8.29
C GLY A 196 27.85 5.16 -8.20
N ASP A 197 28.10 6.47 -8.14
CA ASP A 197 27.04 7.48 -7.94
C ASP A 197 26.24 7.75 -9.22
N ALA A 198 26.90 7.89 -10.38
CA ALA A 198 26.21 8.12 -11.66
C ALA A 198 25.31 6.94 -12.06
N ILE A 199 25.75 5.72 -11.72
CA ILE A 199 24.95 4.50 -11.91
C ILE A 199 23.75 4.52 -10.96
N ALA A 200 23.94 4.88 -9.68
CA ALA A 200 22.85 4.95 -8.70
C ALA A 200 21.77 5.96 -9.10
N ASP A 201 22.16 7.14 -9.57
CA ASP A 201 21.25 8.18 -10.03
C ASP A 201 20.47 7.75 -11.28
N ALA A 202 21.15 7.11 -12.24
CA ALA A 202 20.49 6.56 -13.42
C ALA A 202 19.43 5.51 -13.05
N TRP A 203 19.71 4.66 -12.05
CA TRP A 203 18.74 3.69 -11.56
C TRP A 203 17.58 4.32 -10.81
N ALA A 204 17.83 5.30 -9.95
CA ALA A 204 16.78 6.04 -9.26
C ALA A 204 15.82 6.71 -10.27
N ALA A 205 16.37 7.28 -11.35
CA ALA A 205 15.58 7.84 -12.44
C ALA A 205 14.73 6.79 -13.16
N GLU A 206 15.26 5.59 -13.40
CA GLU A 206 14.51 4.51 -14.06
C GLU A 206 13.46 3.86 -13.16
N GLU A 207 13.74 3.74 -11.86
CA GLU A 207 12.75 3.36 -10.85
C GLU A 207 11.58 4.37 -10.86
N ALA A 208 11.87 5.67 -10.76
CA ALA A 208 10.84 6.72 -10.78
C ALA A 208 10.01 6.70 -12.09
N ARG A 209 10.64 6.46 -13.25
CA ARG A 209 9.91 6.35 -14.53
C ARG A 209 9.05 5.10 -14.60
N TRP A 210 9.52 3.97 -14.05
CA TRP A 210 8.73 2.75 -13.97
C TRP A 210 7.51 2.95 -13.07
N GLU A 211 7.67 3.60 -11.92
CA GLU A 211 6.55 3.93 -11.02
C GLU A 211 5.54 4.84 -11.70
N ALA A 212 6.00 5.91 -12.37
CA ALA A 212 5.13 6.81 -13.12
C ALA A 212 4.36 6.08 -14.23
N GLY A 213 5.03 5.20 -14.97
CA GLY A 213 4.41 4.37 -15.99
C GLY A 213 3.35 3.41 -15.41
N LEU A 214 3.61 2.79 -14.26
CA LEU A 214 2.66 1.91 -13.59
C LEU A 214 1.43 2.68 -13.11
N CYS A 215 1.65 3.85 -12.50
CA CYS A 215 0.57 4.73 -12.04
C CYS A 215 -0.31 5.17 -13.21
N ARG A 216 0.31 5.56 -14.33
CA ARG A 216 -0.39 5.95 -15.55
C ARG A 216 -1.17 4.79 -16.18
N LEU A 217 -0.60 3.58 -16.17
CA LEU A 217 -1.29 2.39 -16.66
C LEU A 217 -2.54 2.08 -15.84
N HIS A 218 -2.42 2.12 -14.51
CA HIS A 218 -3.55 1.99 -13.61
C HIS A 218 -4.61 3.07 -13.90
N ALA A 219 -4.19 4.33 -14.06
CA ALA A 219 -5.11 5.44 -14.31
C ALA A 219 -5.88 5.30 -15.64
N LEU A 220 -5.21 4.88 -16.72
CA LEU A 220 -5.83 4.59 -18.01
C LEU A 220 -6.90 3.49 -17.89
N LEU A 221 -6.59 2.43 -17.14
CA LEU A 221 -7.51 1.32 -16.90
C LEU A 221 -8.71 1.74 -16.04
N HIS A 222 -8.44 2.50 -14.99
CA HIS A 222 -9.45 2.95 -14.05
C HIS A 222 -10.45 3.90 -14.72
N LEU A 223 -9.95 4.83 -15.54
CA LEU A 223 -10.77 5.83 -16.23
C LEU A 223 -11.35 5.33 -17.56
N ARG A 224 -10.83 4.24 -18.12
CA ARG A 224 -11.19 3.73 -19.45
C ARG A 224 -11.06 4.79 -20.55
N ARG A 225 -10.05 5.66 -20.45
CA ARG A 225 -9.82 6.75 -21.41
C ARG A 225 -8.47 6.57 -22.08
N PRO A 226 -8.38 6.60 -23.42
CA PRO A 226 -7.09 6.64 -24.08
C PRO A 226 -6.38 7.97 -23.83
N SER A 227 -5.06 7.93 -23.67
CA SER A 227 -4.24 9.14 -23.74
C SER A 227 -3.98 9.51 -25.21
N GLY A 228 -4.47 10.65 -25.67
CA GLY A 228 -4.01 11.30 -26.91
C GLY A 228 -4.35 10.58 -28.23
N GLY A 229 -5.64 10.50 -28.59
CA GLY A 229 -6.11 10.15 -29.94
C GLY A 229 -5.94 8.69 -30.39
N GLY A 230 -5.16 7.87 -29.68
CA GLY A 230 -5.01 6.43 -29.94
C GLY A 230 -6.10 5.57 -29.30
N SER A 231 -6.15 4.28 -29.63
CA SER A 231 -7.03 3.33 -28.93
C SER A 231 -6.47 2.95 -27.56
N LEU A 232 -7.35 2.80 -26.55
CA LEU A 232 -6.97 2.41 -25.19
C LEU A 232 -6.16 1.11 -25.17
N PRO A 233 -6.53 0.04 -25.91
CA PRO A 233 -5.76 -1.21 -25.94
C PRO A 233 -4.32 -1.02 -26.44
N SER A 234 -4.09 -0.15 -27.43
CA SER A 234 -2.75 0.10 -27.98
C SER A 234 -1.85 0.82 -26.97
N ALA A 235 -2.37 1.90 -26.36
CA ALA A 235 -1.65 2.67 -25.34
C ALA A 235 -1.29 1.80 -24.13
N VAL A 236 -2.25 0.99 -23.69
CA VAL A 236 -2.08 -0.01 -22.63
C VAL A 236 -1.01 -1.05 -22.98
N ALA A 237 -1.07 -1.62 -24.18
CA ALA A 237 -0.14 -2.66 -24.62
C ALA A 237 1.30 -2.13 -24.72
N GLN A 238 1.47 -0.90 -25.21
CA GLN A 238 2.76 -0.22 -25.25
C GLN A 238 3.32 -0.01 -23.84
N LEU A 239 2.55 0.63 -22.96
CA LEU A 239 2.99 0.96 -21.61
C LEU A 239 3.32 -0.31 -20.80
N ARG A 240 2.53 -1.37 -20.97
CA ARG A 240 2.83 -2.70 -20.41
C ARG A 240 4.20 -3.21 -20.87
N ARG A 241 4.48 -3.20 -22.18
CA ARG A 241 5.77 -3.68 -22.71
C ARG A 241 6.94 -2.91 -22.11
N GLU A 242 6.84 -1.59 -22.06
CA GLU A 242 7.88 -0.72 -21.50
C GLU A 242 8.11 -0.99 -20.01
N LEU A 243 7.03 -1.14 -19.23
CA LEU A 243 7.12 -1.46 -17.80
C LEU A 243 7.80 -2.80 -17.54
N LEU A 244 7.44 -3.83 -18.30
CA LEU A 244 8.04 -5.16 -18.14
C LEU A 244 9.51 -5.18 -18.56
N GLN A 245 9.88 -4.44 -19.61
CA GLN A 245 11.26 -4.30 -20.04
C GLN A 245 12.12 -3.64 -18.95
N ARG A 246 11.63 -2.53 -18.37
CA ARG A 246 12.32 -1.82 -17.27
C ARG A 246 12.42 -2.69 -16.02
N LEU A 247 11.33 -3.36 -15.65
CA LEU A 247 11.31 -4.25 -14.48
C LEU A 247 12.34 -5.37 -14.60
N ARG A 248 12.42 -6.02 -15.78
CA ARG A 248 13.45 -7.05 -16.06
C ARG A 248 14.86 -6.49 -15.98
N ALA A 249 15.09 -5.25 -16.41
CA ALA A 249 16.38 -4.61 -16.27
C ALA A 249 16.73 -4.33 -14.80
N CYS A 250 15.81 -3.75 -14.04
CA CYS A 250 16.00 -3.48 -12.60
C CYS A 250 16.19 -4.77 -11.79
N ALA A 251 15.45 -5.85 -12.11
CA ALA A 251 15.56 -7.14 -11.46
C ALA A 251 16.92 -7.82 -11.72
N ARG A 252 17.46 -7.72 -12.96
CA ARG A 252 18.78 -8.27 -13.30
C ARG A 252 19.92 -7.66 -12.49
N VAL A 253 19.83 -6.36 -12.22
CA VAL A 253 20.87 -5.60 -11.50
C VAL A 253 20.67 -5.64 -9.98
N GLY A 254 19.59 -6.26 -9.49
CA GLY A 254 19.31 -6.39 -8.05
C GLY A 254 19.02 -5.06 -7.36
N ARG A 255 18.62 -4.02 -8.11
CA ARG A 255 18.44 -2.65 -7.61
C ARG A 255 16.98 -2.27 -7.37
N LEU A 256 16.06 -3.17 -7.68
CA LEU A 256 14.64 -2.94 -7.48
C LEU A 256 14.33 -2.96 -5.97
N LYS A 257 13.89 -1.84 -5.40
CA LYS A 257 13.50 -1.79 -3.99
C LYS A 257 12.30 -2.69 -3.78
N ALA A 258 12.48 -3.72 -2.97
CA ALA A 258 11.44 -4.72 -2.74
C ALA A 258 10.14 -4.09 -2.20
N THR A 259 10.23 -3.01 -1.42
CA THR A 259 9.06 -2.26 -0.96
C THR A 259 8.21 -1.73 -2.13
N ARG A 260 8.84 -1.15 -3.16
CA ARG A 260 8.14 -0.60 -4.33
C ARG A 260 7.52 -1.69 -5.20
N VAL A 261 8.17 -2.85 -5.28
CA VAL A 261 7.59 -4.05 -5.90
C VAL A 261 6.33 -4.50 -5.20
N GLY A 262 6.37 -4.58 -3.86
CA GLY A 262 5.20 -4.93 -3.06
C GLY A 262 4.04 -3.96 -3.28
N THR A 263 4.33 -2.65 -3.29
CA THR A 263 3.32 -1.62 -3.58
C THR A 263 2.74 -1.76 -4.99
N ALA A 264 3.59 -2.02 -5.99
CA ALA A 264 3.14 -2.26 -7.36
C ALA A 264 2.24 -3.50 -7.50
N LEU A 265 2.60 -4.59 -6.84
CA LEU A 265 1.77 -5.80 -6.79
C LEU A 265 0.42 -5.52 -6.15
N LEU A 266 0.38 -4.76 -5.04
CA LEU A 266 -0.86 -4.32 -4.41
C LEU A 266 -1.70 -3.45 -5.33
N VAL A 267 -1.09 -2.59 -6.13
CA VAL A 267 -1.79 -1.78 -7.14
C VAL A 267 -2.43 -2.66 -8.21
N CYS A 268 -1.69 -3.63 -8.75
CA CYS A 268 -2.24 -4.59 -9.73
C CYS A 268 -3.37 -5.42 -9.13
N ILE A 269 -3.19 -5.96 -7.93
CA ILE A 269 -4.22 -6.71 -7.21
C ILE A 269 -5.44 -5.83 -6.93
N GLY A 270 -5.24 -4.58 -6.49
CA GLY A 270 -6.34 -3.64 -6.24
C GLY A 270 -7.12 -3.31 -7.52
N SER A 271 -6.41 -3.16 -8.64
CA SER A 271 -7.01 -2.96 -9.97
C SER A 271 -7.90 -4.13 -10.39
N LEU A 272 -7.56 -5.35 -9.97
CA LEU A 272 -8.39 -6.52 -10.23
C LEU A 272 -9.69 -6.48 -9.42
N HIS A 273 -9.70 -5.93 -8.21
CA HIS A 273 -10.88 -5.99 -7.31
C HIS A 273 -11.77 -4.76 -7.39
N LEU A 274 -11.24 -3.62 -7.82
CA LEU A 274 -12.03 -2.40 -7.92
C LEU A 274 -12.83 -2.42 -9.23
N PRO A 275 -14.17 -2.39 -9.17
CA PRO A 275 -14.96 -2.27 -10.38
C PRO A 275 -14.64 -0.92 -11.05
N PRO A 276 -14.39 -0.90 -12.37
CA PRO A 276 -14.25 0.35 -13.10
C PRO A 276 -15.56 1.15 -12.99
N ARG A 277 -15.45 2.49 -12.97
CA ARG A 277 -16.65 3.33 -12.94
C ARG A 277 -17.42 3.11 -14.25
N VAL A 278 -18.64 2.60 -14.14
CA VAL A 278 -19.62 2.69 -15.24
C VAL A 278 -19.88 4.18 -15.42
N GLY A 279 -19.74 4.69 -16.65
CA GLY A 279 -20.03 6.08 -16.98
C GLY A 279 -21.38 6.52 -16.39
N GLY A 280 -21.54 7.82 -16.16
CA GLY A 280 -22.82 8.37 -15.68
C GLY A 280 -24.00 7.85 -16.50
N GLU A 281 -25.17 7.74 -15.86
CA GLU A 281 -26.41 7.19 -16.41
C GLU A 281 -26.56 7.49 -17.91
N GLY A 282 -26.37 6.48 -18.77
CA GLY A 282 -26.60 6.60 -20.22
C GLY A 282 -25.45 6.17 -21.13
N GLU A 283 -24.22 5.94 -20.64
CA GLU A 283 -23.15 5.39 -21.50
C GLU A 283 -23.27 3.86 -21.62
N PRO A 284 -23.34 3.30 -22.85
CA PRO A 284 -23.35 1.85 -23.03
C PRO A 284 -22.07 1.25 -22.47
N ALA A 285 -22.19 0.13 -21.75
CA ALA A 285 -21.08 -0.60 -21.15
C ALA A 285 -20.18 -1.23 -22.24
N SER A 286 -19.44 -0.43 -22.99
CA SER A 286 -18.84 -0.89 -24.26
C SER A 286 -17.36 -1.28 -24.18
N GLU A 287 -16.84 -1.57 -22.99
CA GLU A 287 -15.67 -2.47 -22.86
C GLU A 287 -15.84 -3.34 -21.60
N PRO A 288 -15.75 -4.68 -21.73
CA PRO A 288 -16.08 -5.59 -20.65
C PRO A 288 -15.02 -5.47 -19.55
N ALA A 289 -15.46 -5.46 -18.29
CA ALA A 289 -14.57 -5.56 -17.12
C ALA A 289 -13.48 -6.64 -17.28
N ALA A 290 -13.80 -7.70 -18.04
CA ALA A 290 -12.87 -8.76 -18.46
C ALA A 290 -11.57 -8.26 -19.13
N ALA A 291 -11.59 -7.19 -19.94
CA ALA A 291 -10.37 -6.68 -20.59
C ALA A 291 -9.43 -6.00 -19.60
N THR A 292 -9.99 -5.22 -18.66
CA THR A 292 -9.24 -4.60 -17.56
C THR A 292 -8.67 -5.67 -16.63
N GLU A 293 -9.47 -6.69 -16.30
CA GLU A 293 -9.03 -7.83 -15.49
C GLU A 293 -7.92 -8.63 -16.17
N ALA A 294 -8.08 -8.97 -17.45
CA ALA A 294 -7.07 -9.69 -18.23
C ALA A 294 -5.74 -8.95 -18.26
N LEU A 295 -5.77 -7.62 -18.45
CA LEU A 295 -4.55 -6.84 -18.44
C LEU A 295 -3.91 -6.76 -17.05
N ALA A 296 -4.69 -6.52 -16.00
CA ALA A 296 -4.16 -6.47 -14.65
C ALA A 296 -3.56 -7.83 -14.24
N ALA A 297 -4.15 -8.95 -14.69
CA ALA A 297 -3.60 -10.29 -14.54
C ALA A 297 -2.30 -10.48 -15.34
N GLU A 298 -2.23 -9.99 -16.59
CA GLU A 298 -1.01 -10.05 -17.40
C GLU A 298 0.13 -9.20 -16.82
N LEU A 299 -0.18 -8.04 -16.24
CA LEU A 299 0.79 -7.23 -15.52
C LEU A 299 1.30 -7.95 -14.27
N LEU A 300 0.39 -8.53 -13.49
CA LEU A 300 0.73 -9.33 -12.32
C LEU A 300 1.65 -10.49 -12.70
N LYS A 301 1.30 -11.22 -13.78
CA LYS A 301 2.15 -12.27 -14.36
C LYS A 301 3.52 -11.72 -14.71
N GLY A 302 3.57 -10.65 -15.51
CA GLY A 302 4.81 -10.08 -15.98
C GLY A 302 5.72 -9.62 -14.83
N ILE A 303 5.15 -9.10 -13.75
CA ILE A 303 5.89 -8.74 -12.53
C ILE A 303 6.50 -9.99 -11.89
N VAL A 304 5.70 -11.02 -11.68
CA VAL A 304 6.17 -12.29 -11.09
C VAL A 304 7.25 -12.95 -11.93
N CYS A 305 7.04 -13.07 -13.25
CA CYS A 305 8.03 -13.64 -14.17
C CYS A 305 9.33 -12.82 -14.22
N ALA A 306 9.27 -11.49 -14.07
CA ALA A 306 10.46 -10.65 -14.07
C ALA A 306 11.29 -10.81 -12.79
N ILE A 307 10.64 -11.08 -11.65
CA ILE A 307 11.29 -11.20 -10.34
C ILE A 307 11.81 -12.63 -10.09
N ALA A 308 11.12 -13.66 -10.61
CA ALA A 308 11.44 -15.05 -10.34
C ALA A 308 12.92 -15.42 -10.53
N PRO A 309 13.64 -14.96 -11.58
CA PRO A 309 15.06 -15.26 -11.74
C PRO A 309 15.99 -14.59 -10.71
N ALA A 310 15.52 -13.52 -10.04
CA ALA A 310 16.31 -12.79 -9.05
C ALA A 310 16.25 -13.45 -7.66
N VAL A 311 15.22 -14.25 -7.37
CA VAL A 311 15.02 -14.87 -6.05
C VAL A 311 16.18 -15.81 -5.65
N PRO A 312 16.62 -16.76 -6.49
CA PRO A 312 17.74 -17.64 -6.12
C PRO A 312 19.03 -16.87 -5.88
N LYS A 313 19.29 -15.82 -6.65
CA LYS A 313 20.48 -14.97 -6.49
C LYS A 313 20.45 -14.21 -5.17
N ALA A 314 19.28 -13.69 -4.79
CA ALA A 314 19.07 -13.01 -3.52
C ALA A 314 19.22 -13.98 -2.31
N ALA A 315 18.93 -15.27 -2.49
CA ALA A 315 19.02 -16.27 -1.44
C ALA A 315 20.45 -16.71 -1.10
N VAL A 316 21.43 -16.47 -1.99
CA VAL A 316 22.85 -16.79 -1.76
C VAL A 316 23.60 -15.62 -1.11
N GLY A 317 23.05 -14.41 -1.16
CA GLY A 317 23.62 -13.21 -0.56
C GLY A 317 23.31 -13.04 0.93
N PRO A 318 23.67 -11.90 1.55
CA PRO A 318 23.26 -11.58 2.92
C PRO A 318 21.72 -11.67 3.05
N GLU A 319 21.22 -12.05 4.23
CA GLU A 319 19.79 -12.37 4.44
C GLU A 319 18.81 -11.21 4.13
N ARG A 320 19.28 -9.95 4.19
CA ARG A 320 18.44 -8.74 4.05
C ARG A 320 17.75 -8.62 2.67
N PRO A 321 18.45 -8.75 1.53
CA PRO A 321 17.85 -8.78 0.20
C PRO A 321 16.71 -9.79 0.04
N LEU A 322 16.89 -11.02 0.53
CA LEU A 322 15.88 -12.07 0.42
C LEU A 322 14.64 -11.76 1.26
N ALA A 323 14.82 -11.32 2.51
CA ALA A 323 13.71 -10.96 3.39
C ALA A 323 12.85 -9.83 2.79
N ALA A 324 13.50 -8.81 2.22
CA ALA A 324 12.82 -7.70 1.57
C ALA A 324 12.02 -8.19 0.34
N LEU A 325 12.63 -9.04 -0.51
CA LEU A 325 11.98 -9.61 -1.68
C LEU A 325 10.79 -10.51 -1.33
N LEU A 326 10.94 -11.33 -0.29
CA LEU A 326 9.85 -12.14 0.24
C LEU A 326 8.69 -11.29 0.78
N ALA A 327 8.99 -10.21 1.50
CA ALA A 327 7.98 -9.27 1.96
C ALA A 327 7.25 -8.60 0.80
N ALA A 328 7.95 -8.31 -0.30
CA ALA A 328 7.34 -7.78 -1.52
C ALA A 328 6.38 -8.76 -2.19
N LEU A 329 6.67 -10.07 -2.12
CA LEU A 329 5.86 -11.13 -2.72
C LEU A 329 4.72 -11.60 -1.81
N ALA A 330 4.72 -11.24 -0.53
CA ALA A 330 3.66 -11.63 0.42
C ALA A 330 2.22 -11.31 -0.06
N PRO A 331 1.93 -10.15 -0.69
CA PRO A 331 0.62 -9.87 -1.26
C PRO A 331 0.15 -10.92 -2.28
N LEU A 332 1.06 -11.45 -3.09
CA LEU A 332 0.73 -12.48 -4.08
C LEU A 332 0.34 -13.80 -3.43
N ALA A 333 1.09 -14.23 -2.41
CA ALA A 333 0.82 -15.47 -1.70
C ALA A 333 -0.54 -15.42 -0.96
N LEU A 334 -0.88 -14.27 -0.37
CA LEU A 334 -2.18 -14.06 0.28
C LEU A 334 -3.32 -13.98 -0.74
N TRP A 335 -3.06 -13.40 -1.91
CA TRP A 335 -4.05 -13.26 -2.97
C TRP A 335 -4.35 -14.60 -3.68
N SER A 336 -3.33 -15.39 -4.00
CA SER A 336 -3.51 -16.69 -4.67
C SER A 336 -4.34 -17.66 -3.84
N ALA A 337 -4.25 -17.59 -2.51
CA ALA A 337 -5.06 -18.40 -1.61
C ALA A 337 -6.58 -18.14 -1.71
N HIS A 338 -7.01 -16.95 -2.17
CA HIS A 338 -8.41 -16.52 -2.13
C HIS A 338 -9.02 -16.21 -3.51
N SER A 339 -8.19 -15.98 -4.54
CA SER A 339 -8.64 -15.33 -5.79
C SER A 339 -8.10 -15.95 -7.08
N ASN A 340 -7.66 -17.22 -7.06
CA ASN A 340 -7.14 -17.91 -8.26
C ASN A 340 -8.11 -17.92 -9.46
N HIS A 341 -9.43 -17.85 -9.23
CA HIS A 341 -10.41 -17.77 -10.32
C HIS A 341 -10.22 -16.52 -11.20
N ARG A 342 -9.67 -15.42 -10.66
CA ARG A 342 -9.41 -14.20 -11.45
C ARG A 342 -8.21 -14.33 -12.38
N LEU A 343 -7.34 -15.32 -12.18
CA LEU A 343 -6.32 -15.68 -13.17
C LEU A 343 -6.90 -16.52 -14.31
N ALA A 344 -8.17 -16.94 -14.25
CA ALA A 344 -8.78 -17.70 -15.33
C ALA A 344 -8.91 -16.88 -16.63
N CYS A 345 -8.86 -15.55 -16.55
CA CYS A 345 -8.83 -14.65 -17.71
C CYS A 345 -7.50 -14.72 -18.49
N LEU A 346 -6.43 -15.26 -17.89
CA LEU A 346 -5.17 -15.51 -18.60
C LEU A 346 -5.32 -16.71 -19.53
N ALA A 347 -4.67 -16.63 -20.69
CA ALA A 347 -4.51 -17.76 -21.61
C ALA A 347 -3.84 -18.95 -20.90
N PRO A 348 -4.14 -20.21 -21.28
CA PRO A 348 -3.56 -21.40 -20.64
C PRO A 348 -2.03 -21.37 -20.57
N GLU A 349 -1.37 -20.89 -21.61
CA GLU A 349 0.09 -20.76 -21.71
C GLU A 349 0.59 -19.70 -20.72
N ALA A 350 -0.07 -18.55 -20.64
CA ALA A 350 0.26 -17.49 -19.69
C ALA A 350 0.06 -17.94 -18.23
N ARG A 351 -0.95 -18.78 -17.95
CA ARG A 351 -1.11 -19.40 -16.63
C ARG A 351 0.01 -20.36 -16.29
N ARG A 352 0.48 -21.13 -17.28
CA ARG A 352 1.63 -22.04 -17.10
C ARG A 352 2.90 -21.26 -16.80
N GLU A 353 3.21 -20.22 -17.60
CA GLU A 353 4.34 -19.31 -17.34
C GLU A 353 4.29 -18.71 -15.93
N TYR A 354 3.10 -18.29 -15.49
CA TYR A 354 2.89 -17.77 -14.14
C TYR A 354 3.18 -18.81 -13.06
N ALA A 355 2.64 -20.03 -13.23
CA ALA A 355 2.84 -21.13 -12.30
C ALA A 355 4.32 -21.55 -12.23
N ASP A 356 5.00 -21.61 -13.38
CA ASP A 356 6.42 -21.92 -13.48
C ASP A 356 7.27 -20.85 -12.77
N ALA A 357 6.92 -19.57 -12.93
CA ALA A 357 7.58 -18.48 -12.22
C ALA A 357 7.36 -18.56 -10.71
N LEU A 358 6.15 -18.88 -10.23
CA LEU A 358 5.89 -19.12 -8.81
C LEU A 358 6.66 -20.34 -8.28
N ALA A 359 6.75 -21.42 -9.05
CA ALA A 359 7.53 -22.59 -8.69
C ALA A 359 9.03 -22.26 -8.62
N GLN A 360 9.55 -21.47 -9.56
CA GLN A 360 10.93 -20.99 -9.53
C GLN A 360 11.21 -20.13 -8.29
N ILE A 361 10.28 -19.22 -7.93
CA ILE A 361 10.37 -18.44 -6.69
C ILE A 361 10.44 -19.37 -5.48
N GLY A 362 9.50 -20.31 -5.36
CA GLY A 362 9.42 -21.25 -4.24
C GLY A 362 10.66 -22.15 -4.12
N ASN A 363 11.14 -22.69 -5.24
CA ASN A 363 12.34 -23.53 -5.28
C ASN A 363 13.62 -22.75 -4.98
N GLY A 364 13.66 -21.46 -5.31
CA GLY A 364 14.76 -20.54 -5.02
C GLY A 364 14.88 -20.14 -3.55
N LEU A 365 13.87 -20.40 -2.71
CA LEU A 365 13.92 -20.06 -1.29
C LEU A 365 14.82 -21.03 -0.50
N PRO A 366 15.50 -20.59 0.57
CA PRO A 366 16.24 -21.47 1.47
C PRO A 366 15.38 -22.60 2.02
N ALA A 367 15.99 -23.76 2.32
CA ALA A 367 15.27 -24.93 2.83
C ALA A 367 14.47 -24.65 4.12
N SER A 368 14.99 -23.76 4.99
CA SER A 368 14.29 -23.29 6.20
C SER A 368 12.98 -22.56 5.87
N ALA A 369 13.00 -21.66 4.89
CA ALA A 369 11.81 -20.94 4.44
C ALA A 369 10.78 -21.87 3.77
N ARG A 370 11.23 -22.84 2.98
CA ARG A 370 10.35 -23.85 2.37
C ARG A 370 9.67 -24.74 3.41
N SER A 371 10.41 -25.14 4.45
CA SER A 371 9.89 -25.97 5.54
C SER A 371 8.86 -25.22 6.39
N ALA A 372 9.07 -23.92 6.61
CA ALA A 372 8.10 -23.05 7.29
C ALA A 372 6.81 -22.87 6.48
N ALA A 373 6.90 -22.78 5.14
CA ALA A 373 5.74 -22.67 4.25
C ALA A 373 4.95 -23.98 4.11
N ALA A 374 5.61 -25.13 4.24
CA ALA A 374 4.97 -26.46 4.23
C ALA A 374 4.19 -26.76 5.52
N SER A 375 4.45 -26.01 6.60
CA SER A 375 3.65 -26.09 7.81
C SER A 375 2.35 -25.32 7.61
N PRO A 376 1.16 -25.93 7.85
CA PRO A 376 -0.11 -25.22 7.69
C PRO A 376 -0.11 -23.95 8.54
N PRO A 377 -0.57 -22.81 7.99
CA PRO A 377 -0.55 -21.57 8.74
C PRO A 377 -1.42 -21.71 10.00
N PRO A 378 -1.09 -21.05 11.13
CA PRO A 378 -1.80 -21.17 12.40
C PRO A 378 -3.22 -20.56 12.39
N VAL A 379 -3.80 -20.36 11.20
CA VAL A 379 -5.17 -19.86 10.98
C VAL A 379 -6.21 -20.89 11.43
N ALA A 380 -5.86 -22.17 11.52
CA ALA A 380 -6.74 -23.20 12.12
C ALA A 380 -7.07 -22.95 13.61
N ARG A 381 -6.36 -22.03 14.30
CA ARG A 381 -6.68 -21.66 15.69
C ARG A 381 -7.58 -20.44 15.84
N TRP A 382 -7.80 -19.66 14.79
CA TRP A 382 -8.63 -18.45 14.86
C TRP A 382 -10.10 -18.71 14.52
N ALA A 383 -10.39 -19.78 13.79
CA ALA A 383 -11.75 -20.21 13.48
C ALA A 383 -12.47 -20.94 14.65
N ALA A 384 -11.76 -21.29 15.72
CA ALA A 384 -12.33 -21.97 16.90
C ALA A 384 -12.72 -20.99 18.03
N ALA A 385 -12.62 -19.67 17.80
CA ALA A 385 -12.94 -18.63 18.77
C ALA A 385 -13.95 -17.58 18.23
N ALA A 386 -14.65 -17.92 17.14
CA ALA A 386 -15.88 -17.28 16.70
C ALA A 386 -17.00 -18.33 16.79
#